data_AF-A0A382L084-F1
#
_entry.id   AF-A0A382L084-F1
#
_cell.length_a   1.000
_cell.length_b   1.000
_cell.length_c   1.000
_cell.angle_alpha   90.00
_cell.angle_beta   90.00
_cell.angle_gamma   90.00
#
_symmetry.space_group_name_H-M   'P 1'
#
loop_
_entity.id
_entity.type
_entity.pdbx_description
1 polymer ?
#
loop_
_entity_poly.entity_id
_entity_poly.type
_entity_poly.pdbx_seq_one_letter_code
_entity_poly.pdbx_strand_id
1 'polypeptide(L)'
;MDEDISIIDSKTRNEKIKIFFINNKKYLIAILSSIILIVFAYFSYGEIQDRKMKKLAEKYNNISIKFSTANKTDVKNELIEIINEKNSTYSPLALYFIIDNEIQSSNEEINIFFDIIINEVNLDKEIKNLIIYKKALFNANFETENGLIKILNPVINSDSVWKSHALYLMAE
;
A
#
# COMPACT_ATOMS: atom_id res chain seq x y z
N MET A 1 50.38 -40.37 23.13
CA MET A 1 50.51 -39.16 23.98
C MET A 1 49.75 -37.98 23.38
N ASP A 2 50.15 -37.40 22.24
CA ASP A 2 49.39 -36.29 21.63
C ASP A 2 47.98 -36.70 21.18
N GLU A 3 47.86 -37.91 20.63
CA GLU A 3 46.58 -38.48 20.22
C GLU A 3 45.65 -38.69 21.43
N ASP A 4 46.17 -39.20 22.55
CA ASP A 4 45.42 -39.38 23.80
C ASP A 4 44.95 -38.05 24.41
N ILE A 5 45.82 -37.02 24.38
CA ILE A 5 45.48 -35.67 24.86
C ILE A 5 44.37 -35.06 24.00
N SER A 6 44.45 -35.22 22.67
CA SER A 6 43.42 -34.74 21.75
C SER A 6 42.06 -35.42 21.95
N ILE A 7 42.07 -36.73 22.23
CA ILE A 7 40.86 -37.51 22.53
C ILE A 7 40.25 -37.06 23.86
N ILE A 8 41.06 -36.82 24.89
CA ILE A 8 40.58 -36.34 26.19
C ILE A 8 39.95 -34.95 26.06
N ASP A 9 40.61 -34.00 25.38
CA ASP A 9 40.08 -32.64 25.20
C ASP A 9 38.76 -32.63 24.41
N SER A 10 38.64 -33.50 23.40
CA SER A 10 37.40 -33.68 22.65
C SER A 10 36.24 -34.18 23.53
N LYS A 11 36.50 -35.13 24.43
CA LYS A 11 35.50 -35.65 25.37
C LYS A 11 35.08 -34.59 26.38
N THR A 12 36.03 -33.82 26.91
CA THR A 12 35.75 -32.73 27.85
C THR A 12 34.93 -31.61 27.20
N ARG A 13 35.22 -31.25 25.95
CA ARG A 13 34.43 -30.27 25.18
C ARG A 13 33.00 -30.76 24.96
N ASN A 14 32.81 -32.03 24.61
CA ASN A 14 31.47 -32.62 24.41
C ASN A 14 30.64 -32.63 25.71
N GLU A 15 31.24 -32.97 26.85
CA GLU A 15 30.55 -32.91 28.15
C GLU A 15 30.14 -31.49 28.53
N LYS A 16 31.00 -30.48 28.28
CA LYS A 16 30.64 -29.07 28.52
C LYS A 16 29.43 -28.64 27.70
N ILE A 17 29.35 -29.04 26.42
CA ILE A 17 28.20 -28.74 25.55
C ILE A 17 26.94 -29.42 26.09
N LYS A 18 27.02 -30.69 26.51
CA LYS A 18 25.89 -31.43 27.09
C LYS A 18 25.36 -30.77 28.36
N ILE A 19 26.24 -30.36 29.27
CA ILE A 19 25.88 -29.66 30.50
C ILE A 19 25.18 -28.32 30.18
N PHE A 20 25.64 -27.58 29.17
CA PHE A 20 25.01 -26.34 28.75
C PHE A 20 23.54 -26.55 28.32
N PHE A 21 23.26 -27.56 27.49
CA PHE A 21 21.89 -27.86 27.05
C PHE A 21 20.98 -28.29 28.21
N ILE A 22 21.50 -29.08 29.15
CA ILE A 22 20.74 -29.55 30.31
C ILE A 22 20.40 -28.38 31.25
N ASN A 23 21.39 -27.55 31.58
CA ASN A 23 21.22 -26.43 32.52
C ASN A 23 20.30 -25.34 31.95
N ASN A 24 20.33 -25.12 30.63
CA ASN A 24 19.57 -24.06 29.97
C ASN A 24 18.31 -24.56 29.24
N LYS A 25 17.92 -25.83 29.40
CA LYS A 25 16.83 -26.49 28.64
C LYS A 25 15.55 -25.65 28.56
N LYS A 26 15.11 -25.03 29.66
CA LYS A 26 13.88 -24.22 29.71
C LYS A 26 13.98 -22.98 28.82
N TYR A 27 15.10 -22.26 28.88
CA TYR A 27 15.33 -21.06 28.06
C TYR A 27 15.46 -21.42 26.57
N LEU A 28 16.14 -22.52 26.25
CA LEU A 28 16.27 -22.99 24.88
C LEU A 28 14.92 -23.37 24.26
N ILE A 29 14.06 -24.07 25.01
CA ILE A 29 12.69 -24.39 24.59
C ILE A 29 11.86 -23.11 24.40
N ALA A 30 11.97 -22.14 25.32
CA ALA A 30 11.24 -20.88 25.23
C ALA A 30 11.66 -20.06 24.00
N ILE A 31 12.98 -19.95 23.74
CA ILE A 31 13.51 -19.25 22.56
C ILE A 31 13.03 -19.94 21.27
N LEU A 32 13.15 -21.27 21.20
CA LEU A 32 12.72 -22.03 20.02
C LEU A 32 11.21 -21.86 19.77
N SER A 33 10.39 -21.93 20.83
CA SER A 33 8.95 -21.68 20.74
C SER A 33 8.63 -20.25 20.30
N SER A 34 9.39 -19.26 20.76
CA SER A 34 9.21 -17.86 20.37
C SER A 34 9.53 -17.65 18.89
N ILE A 35 10.61 -18.25 18.39
CA ILE A 35 10.96 -18.21 16.95
C ILE A 35 9.82 -18.81 16.12
N ILE A 36 9.29 -19.97 16.52
CA ILE A 36 8.16 -20.62 15.83
C ILE A 36 6.94 -19.70 15.80
N LEU A 37 6.59 -19.05 16.93
CA LEU A 37 5.47 -18.12 17.00
C LEU A 37 5.67 -16.90 16.08
N ILE A 38 6.88 -16.34 16.01
CA ILE A 38 7.19 -15.22 15.12
C ILE A 38 6.99 -15.62 13.65
N VAL A 39 7.45 -16.81 13.27
CA VAL A 39 7.25 -17.34 11.91
C VAL A 39 5.76 -17.49 11.60
N PHE A 40 4.97 -18.07 12.51
CA PHE A 40 3.51 -18.17 12.35
C PHE A 40 2.82 -16.81 12.25
N ALA A 41 3.23 -15.84 13.07
CA ALA A 41 2.69 -14.49 13.02
C ALA A 41 2.98 -13.82 11.67
N TYR A 42 4.20 -13.96 11.14
CA TYR A 42 4.58 -13.42 9.83
C TYR A 42 3.72 -14.00 8.71
N PHE A 43 3.58 -15.33 8.63
CA PHE A 43 2.73 -15.97 7.61
C PHE A 43 1.25 -15.62 7.76
N SER A 44 0.74 -15.59 8.98
CA SER A 44 -0.67 -15.23 9.24
C SER A 44 -0.95 -13.79 8.84
N TYR A 45 -0.02 -12.87 9.13
CA TYR A 45 -0.14 -11.47 8.73
C TYR A 45 -0.17 -11.31 7.21
N GLY A 46 0.70 -12.02 6.48
CA GLY A 46 0.68 -12.06 5.02
C GLY A 46 -0.66 -12.54 4.44
N GLU A 47 -1.17 -13.66 4.94
CA GLU A 47 -2.46 -14.23 4.50
C GLU A 47 -3.64 -13.27 4.77
N ILE A 48 -3.63 -12.57 5.91
CA ILE A 48 -4.67 -11.57 6.23
C ILE A 48 -4.64 -10.42 5.21
N GLN A 49 -3.44 -9.95 4.85
CA GLN A 49 -3.29 -8.86 3.89
C GLN A 49 -3.74 -9.29 2.48
N ASP A 50 -3.38 -10.49 2.05
CA ASP A 50 -3.80 -11.05 0.76
C ASP A 50 -5.32 -11.22 0.68
N ARG A 51 -5.96 -11.69 1.76
CA ARG A 51 -7.42 -11.80 1.83
C ARG A 51 -8.10 -10.44 1.77
N LYS A 52 -7.56 -9.43 2.44
CA LYS A 52 -8.09 -8.05 2.34
C LYS A 52 -8.02 -7.54 0.91
N MET A 53 -6.89 -7.77 0.23
CA MET A 53 -6.73 -7.38 -1.18
C MET A 53 -7.70 -8.10 -2.10
N LYS A 54 -7.87 -9.42 -1.95
CA LYS A 54 -8.85 -10.19 -2.75
C LYS A 54 -10.28 -9.69 -2.55
N LYS A 55 -10.67 -9.43 -1.30
CA LYS A 55 -12.01 -8.87 -1.01
C LYS A 55 -12.23 -7.51 -1.65
N LEU A 56 -11.22 -6.64 -1.61
CA LEU A 56 -11.30 -5.32 -2.24
C LEU A 56 -11.37 -5.42 -3.77
N ALA A 57 -10.59 -6.32 -4.36
CA ALA A 57 -10.61 -6.63 -5.78
C ALA A 57 -11.99 -7.16 -6.23
N GLU A 58 -12.54 -8.14 -5.51
CA GLU A 58 -13.87 -8.69 -5.77
C GLU A 58 -14.95 -7.62 -5.65
N LYS A 59 -14.88 -6.76 -4.62
CA LYS A 59 -15.82 -5.65 -4.46
C LYS A 59 -15.77 -4.69 -5.65
N TYR A 60 -14.58 -4.23 -6.03
CA TYR A 60 -14.40 -3.35 -7.19
C TYR A 60 -14.89 -4.00 -8.49
N ASN A 61 -14.50 -5.24 -8.75
CA ASN A 61 -14.90 -5.97 -9.95
C ASN A 61 -16.42 -6.17 -10.00
N ASN A 62 -17.05 -6.48 -8.87
CA ASN A 62 -18.50 -6.62 -8.79
C ASN A 62 -19.23 -5.31 -9.12
N ILE A 63 -18.73 -4.19 -8.62
CA ILE A 63 -19.25 -2.86 -8.97
C ILE A 63 -19.12 -2.64 -10.48
N SER A 64 -17.92 -2.86 -11.02
CA SER A 64 -17.64 -2.65 -12.45
C SER A 64 -18.53 -3.51 -13.36
N ILE A 65 -18.80 -4.76 -12.97
CA ILE A 65 -19.67 -5.67 -13.73
C ILE A 65 -21.13 -5.22 -13.67
N LYS A 66 -21.61 -4.80 -12.50
CA LYS A 66 -23.02 -4.46 -12.28
C LYS A 66 -23.39 -3.04 -12.70
N PHE A 67 -22.39 -2.17 -12.93
CA PHE A 67 -22.59 -0.74 -13.18
C PHE A 67 -23.66 -0.43 -14.23
N SER A 68 -23.71 -1.18 -15.34
CA SER A 68 -24.67 -0.96 -16.42
C SER A 68 -26.15 -1.16 -16.03
N THR A 69 -26.40 -1.87 -14.94
CA THR A 69 -27.75 -2.21 -14.46
C THR A 69 -28.05 -1.71 -13.05
N ALA A 70 -27.05 -1.19 -12.35
CA ALA A 70 -27.14 -0.79 -10.96
C ALA A 70 -27.64 0.66 -10.80
N ASN A 71 -28.13 0.97 -9.60
CA ASN A 71 -28.43 2.33 -9.20
C ASN A 71 -27.12 3.14 -9.04
N LYS A 72 -27.02 4.28 -9.72
CA LYS A 72 -25.83 5.15 -9.69
C LYS A 72 -25.47 5.62 -8.27
N THR A 73 -26.46 5.86 -7.40
CA THR A 73 -26.23 6.28 -6.02
C THR A 73 -25.59 5.17 -5.19
N ASP A 74 -26.06 3.94 -5.35
CA ASP A 74 -25.51 2.79 -4.62
C ASP A 74 -24.07 2.51 -5.08
N VAL A 75 -23.83 2.56 -6.39
CA VAL A 75 -22.48 2.44 -6.97
C VAL A 75 -21.55 3.53 -6.44
N LYS A 76 -22.02 4.79 -6.37
CA LYS A 76 -21.23 5.90 -5.83
C LYS A 76 -20.78 5.60 -4.40
N ASN A 77 -21.70 5.19 -3.54
CA ASN A 77 -21.40 4.89 -2.13
C ASN A 77 -20.39 3.74 -2.00
N GLU A 78 -20.57 2.66 -2.77
CA GLU A 78 -19.65 1.53 -2.75
C GLU A 78 -18.23 1.90 -3.23
N LEU A 79 -18.11 2.79 -4.24
CA LEU A 79 -16.82 3.31 -4.71
C LEU A 79 -16.16 4.23 -3.68
N ILE A 80 -16.94 5.08 -3.00
CA ILE A 80 -16.45 5.93 -1.89
C ILE A 80 -15.91 5.06 -0.75
N GLU A 81 -16.57 3.95 -0.43
CA GLU A 81 -16.05 2.99 0.54
C GLU A 81 -14.68 2.42 0.10
N ILE A 82 -14.50 2.09 -1.18
CA ILE A 82 -13.20 1.62 -1.72
C ILE A 82 -12.13 2.72 -1.64
N ILE A 83 -12.48 3.99 -1.87
CA ILE A 83 -11.54 5.11 -1.72
C ILE A 83 -11.07 5.20 -0.26
N ASN A 84 -11.98 5.06 0.70
CA ASN A 84 -11.68 5.15 2.13
C ASN A 84 -10.90 3.95 2.70
N GLU A 85 -10.82 2.82 1.99
CA GLU A 85 -9.91 1.72 2.32
C GLU A 85 -8.43 2.06 2.09
N LYS A 86 -8.14 3.19 1.41
CA LYS A 86 -6.80 3.75 1.21
C LYS A 86 -5.80 2.74 0.62
N ASN A 87 -6.29 1.94 -0.31
CA ASN A 87 -5.46 0.99 -1.04
C ASN A 87 -4.74 1.65 -2.21
N SER A 88 -3.46 1.32 -2.40
CA SER A 88 -2.60 1.88 -3.46
C SER A 88 -3.09 1.63 -4.88
N THR A 89 -3.92 0.61 -5.10
CA THR A 89 -4.43 0.23 -6.42
C THR A 89 -5.91 0.60 -6.56
N TYR A 90 -6.76 0.08 -5.66
CA TYR A 90 -8.20 0.17 -5.81
C TYR A 90 -8.78 1.54 -5.43
N SER A 91 -8.14 2.31 -4.54
CA SER A 91 -8.63 3.65 -4.21
C SER A 91 -8.46 4.62 -5.40
N PRO A 92 -7.30 4.71 -6.07
CA PRO A 92 -7.18 5.43 -7.35
C PRO A 92 -8.13 4.93 -8.43
N LEU A 93 -8.27 3.62 -8.60
CA LEU A 93 -9.18 3.05 -9.61
C LEU A 93 -10.64 3.43 -9.34
N ALA A 94 -11.09 3.40 -8.08
CA ALA A 94 -12.44 3.80 -7.72
C ALA A 94 -12.70 5.27 -8.01
N LEU A 95 -11.74 6.17 -7.72
CA LEU A 95 -11.85 7.58 -8.09
C LEU A 95 -11.97 7.76 -9.61
N TYR A 96 -11.10 7.12 -10.39
CA TYR A 96 -11.18 7.23 -11.85
C TYR A 96 -12.46 6.65 -12.40
N PHE A 97 -12.97 5.56 -11.83
CA PHE A 97 -14.26 5.00 -12.20
C PHE A 97 -15.40 6.01 -12.00
N ILE A 98 -15.41 6.76 -10.88
CA ILE A 98 -16.40 7.81 -10.62
C ILE A 98 -16.31 8.90 -11.69
N ILE A 99 -15.10 9.38 -12.00
CA ILE A 99 -14.86 10.46 -12.96
C ILE A 99 -15.23 10.02 -14.38
N ASP A 100 -14.68 8.90 -14.86
CA ASP A 100 -14.80 8.43 -16.24
C ASP A 100 -16.25 8.06 -16.60
N ASN A 101 -17.07 7.70 -15.60
CA ASN A 101 -18.48 7.34 -15.79
C ASN A 101 -19.45 8.43 -15.34
N GLU A 102 -18.96 9.64 -15.05
CA GLU A 102 -19.77 10.81 -14.65
C GLU A 102 -20.75 10.49 -13.50
N ILE A 103 -20.27 9.76 -12.48
CA ILE A 103 -21.11 9.31 -11.36
C ILE A 103 -21.34 10.48 -10.39
N GLN A 104 -22.42 11.23 -10.62
CA GLN A 104 -23.04 12.29 -9.79
C GLN A 104 -22.22 12.72 -8.55
N SER A 105 -21.06 13.34 -8.79
CA SER A 105 -20.16 13.85 -7.75
C SER A 105 -19.83 15.30 -8.05
N SER A 106 -19.77 16.15 -7.01
CA SER A 106 -19.37 17.54 -7.20
C SER A 106 -17.85 17.63 -7.43
N ASN A 107 -17.39 18.71 -8.06
CA ASN A 107 -15.95 18.96 -8.21
C ASN A 107 -15.22 19.00 -6.86
N GLU A 108 -15.90 19.47 -5.82
CA GLU A 108 -15.39 19.51 -4.43
C GLU A 108 -15.22 18.08 -3.87
N GLU A 109 -16.22 17.20 -4.04
CA GLU A 109 -16.11 15.80 -3.61
C GLU A 109 -14.96 15.08 -4.33
N ILE A 110 -14.82 15.25 -5.64
CA ILE A 110 -13.72 14.65 -6.41
C ILE A 110 -12.37 15.16 -5.91
N ASN A 111 -12.25 16.45 -5.61
CA ASN A 111 -11.02 17.02 -5.05
C ASN A 111 -10.68 16.43 -3.67
N ILE A 112 -11.67 16.20 -2.81
CA ILE A 112 -11.49 15.51 -1.52
C ILE A 112 -10.96 14.09 -1.75
N PHE A 113 -11.50 13.36 -2.73
CA PHE A 113 -11.02 12.01 -3.04
C PHE A 113 -9.58 12.02 -3.56
N PHE A 114 -9.22 12.98 -4.42
CA PHE A 114 -7.82 13.17 -4.82
C PHE A 114 -6.93 13.44 -3.60
N ASP A 115 -7.35 14.29 -2.67
CA ASP A 115 -6.57 14.61 -1.48
C ASP A 115 -6.39 13.43 -0.54
N ILE A 116 -7.42 12.61 -0.32
CA ILE A 116 -7.30 11.34 0.42
C ILE A 116 -6.24 10.46 -0.23
N ILE A 117 -6.31 10.28 -1.55
CA ILE A 117 -5.39 9.39 -2.27
C ILE A 117 -3.96 9.94 -2.25
N ILE A 118 -3.76 11.24 -2.46
CA ILE A 118 -2.43 11.85 -2.49
C ILE A 118 -1.80 11.84 -1.08
N ASN A 119 -2.58 12.12 -0.03
CA ASN A 119 -2.04 12.38 1.30
C ASN A 119 -2.05 11.17 2.22
N GLU A 120 -3.01 10.25 2.07
CA GLU A 120 -3.24 9.18 3.04
C GLU A 120 -2.92 7.78 2.51
N VAL A 121 -2.79 7.60 1.19
CA VAL A 121 -2.42 6.32 0.59
C VAL A 121 -0.91 6.24 0.46
N ASN A 122 -0.34 5.10 0.85
CA ASN A 122 1.07 4.82 0.67
C ASN A 122 1.37 4.52 -0.81
N LEU A 123 1.77 5.55 -1.55
CA LEU A 123 2.04 5.50 -2.98
C LEU A 123 3.51 5.75 -3.27
N ASP A 124 4.04 5.07 -4.28
CA ASP A 124 5.34 5.40 -4.85
C ASP A 124 5.33 6.83 -5.38
N LYS A 125 6.49 7.50 -5.29
CA LYS A 125 6.66 8.91 -5.64
C LYS A 125 6.11 9.25 -7.03
N GLU A 126 6.43 8.44 -8.05
CA GLU A 126 5.97 8.70 -9.42
C GLU A 126 4.48 8.46 -9.62
N ILE A 127 3.89 7.51 -8.89
CA ILE A 127 2.43 7.32 -8.89
C ILE A 127 1.76 8.52 -8.21
N LYS A 128 2.29 8.99 -7.07
CA LYS A 128 1.79 10.20 -6.41
C LYS A 128 1.86 11.43 -7.33
N ASN A 129 2.97 11.60 -8.06
CA ASN A 129 3.12 12.68 -9.04
C ASN A 129 2.11 12.57 -10.19
N LEU A 130 1.85 11.36 -10.71
CA LEU A 130 0.78 11.12 -11.69
C LEU A 130 -0.59 11.54 -11.16
N ILE A 131 -0.91 11.18 -9.91
CA ILE A 131 -2.22 11.50 -9.32
C ILE A 131 -2.36 13.02 -9.11
N ILE A 132 -1.30 13.71 -8.69
CA ILE A 132 -1.29 15.19 -8.60
C ILE A 132 -1.52 15.82 -9.98
N TYR A 133 -0.83 15.33 -11.02
CA TYR A 133 -1.04 15.78 -12.39
C TYR A 133 -2.49 15.56 -12.84
N LYS A 134 -3.06 14.37 -12.59
CA LYS A 134 -4.46 14.07 -12.92
C LYS A 134 -5.45 14.93 -12.13
N LYS A 135 -5.15 15.27 -10.88
CA LYS A 135 -5.94 16.25 -10.11
C LYS A 135 -5.95 17.59 -10.84
N ALA A 136 -4.79 18.10 -11.24
CA ALA A 136 -4.72 19.37 -11.97
C ALA A 136 -5.47 19.30 -13.30
N LEU A 137 -5.32 18.21 -14.05
CA LEU A 137 -6.02 18.00 -15.32
C LEU A 137 -7.54 18.00 -15.14
N PHE A 138 -8.04 17.31 -14.11
CA PHE A 138 -9.47 17.36 -13.77
C PHE A 138 -9.92 18.80 -13.47
N ASN A 139 -9.12 19.56 -12.72
CA ASN A 139 -9.43 20.92 -12.31
C ASN A 139 -9.21 22.00 -13.39
N ALA A 140 -8.59 21.66 -14.52
CA ALA A 140 -8.18 22.63 -15.54
C ALA A 140 -9.33 23.50 -16.06
N ASN A 141 -10.55 22.97 -16.10
CA ASN A 141 -11.72 23.67 -16.62
C ASN A 141 -12.45 24.56 -15.61
N PHE A 142 -12.10 24.51 -14.32
CA PHE A 142 -12.87 25.22 -13.28
C PHE A 142 -12.04 25.82 -12.15
N GLU A 143 -10.75 25.54 -12.07
CA GLU A 143 -9.82 26.23 -11.18
C GLU A 143 -9.17 27.45 -11.82
N THR A 144 -8.66 28.35 -10.97
CA THR A 144 -7.85 29.48 -11.43
C THR A 144 -6.44 29.03 -11.84
N GLU A 145 -5.77 29.76 -12.72
CA GLU A 145 -4.36 29.51 -13.10
C GLU A 145 -3.46 29.42 -11.85
N ASN A 146 -3.61 30.36 -10.91
CA ASN A 146 -2.90 30.32 -9.63
C ASN A 146 -3.24 29.07 -8.78
N GLY A 147 -4.47 28.57 -8.88
CA GLY A 147 -4.89 27.31 -8.26
C GLY A 147 -4.19 26.11 -8.89
N LEU A 148 -4.18 26.02 -10.22
CA LEU A 148 -3.50 24.97 -10.98
C LEU A 148 -1.99 24.96 -10.71
N ILE A 149 -1.34 26.13 -10.67
CA ILE A 149 0.07 26.27 -10.29
C ILE A 149 0.31 25.64 -8.92
N LYS A 150 -0.54 25.92 -7.92
CA LYS A 150 -0.39 25.35 -6.58
C LYS A 150 -0.53 23.82 -6.58
N ILE A 151 -1.48 23.28 -7.32
CA ILE A 151 -1.66 21.82 -7.44
C ILE A 151 -0.43 21.18 -8.10
N LEU A 152 0.07 21.77 -9.19
CA LEU A 152 1.18 21.22 -9.98
C LEU A 152 2.57 21.49 -9.40
N ASN A 153 2.70 22.44 -8.46
CA ASN A 153 3.98 22.87 -7.89
C ASN A 153 4.88 21.72 -7.40
N PRO A 154 4.35 20.67 -6.72
CA PRO A 154 5.17 19.52 -6.31
C PRO A 154 5.73 18.72 -7.50
N VAL A 155 5.00 18.66 -8.61
CA VAL A 155 5.41 17.93 -9.82
C VAL A 155 6.41 18.74 -10.64
N ILE A 156 6.13 20.04 -10.86
CA ILE A 156 6.99 20.95 -11.65
C ILE A 156 8.38 21.11 -11.02
N ASN A 157 8.45 21.15 -9.69
CA ASN A 157 9.72 21.29 -8.95
C ASN A 157 10.43 19.96 -8.66
N SER A 158 10.02 18.88 -9.31
CA SER A 158 10.64 17.56 -9.15
C SER A 158 11.29 17.07 -10.45
N ASP A 159 12.06 15.99 -10.37
CA ASP A 159 12.60 15.28 -11.54
C ASP A 159 11.61 14.24 -12.10
N SER A 160 10.30 14.41 -11.84
CA SER A 160 9.27 13.46 -12.25
C SER A 160 9.12 13.39 -13.77
N VAL A 161 8.74 12.22 -14.27
CA VAL A 161 8.38 12.05 -15.69
C VAL A 161 7.13 12.84 -16.09
N TRP A 162 6.32 13.25 -15.11
CA TRP A 162 5.10 14.05 -15.32
C TRP A 162 5.36 15.55 -15.39
N LYS A 163 6.59 16.00 -15.14
CA LYS A 163 6.94 17.43 -15.17
C LYS A 163 6.67 18.09 -16.52
N SER A 164 7.04 17.45 -17.62
CA SER A 164 6.80 17.98 -18.96
C SER A 164 5.30 18.15 -19.24
N HIS A 165 4.49 17.17 -18.83
CA HIS A 165 3.03 17.20 -18.97
C HIS A 165 2.41 18.29 -18.08
N ALA A 166 2.90 18.46 -16.85
CA ALA A 166 2.46 19.53 -15.95
C ALA A 166 2.76 20.92 -16.53
N LEU A 167 3.96 21.12 -17.08
CA LEU A 167 4.33 22.38 -17.74
C LEU A 167 3.51 22.64 -19.00
N TYR A 168 3.23 21.59 -19.77
CA TYR A 168 2.38 21.68 -20.96
C TYR A 168 0.94 22.09 -20.59
N LEU A 169 0.36 21.47 -19.56
CA LEU A 169 -0.99 21.83 -19.07
C LEU A 169 -1.09 23.29 -18.62
N MET A 170 0.00 23.89 -18.13
CA MET A 170 0.00 25.31 -17.75
C MET A 170 0.09 26.28 -18.95
N ALA A 171 0.44 25.77 -20.12
CA ALA A 171 0.57 26.56 -21.34
C ALA A 171 -0.70 26.53 -22.22
N GLU A 172 -1.66 25.65 -21.92
CA GLU A 172 -3.00 25.61 -22.53
C GLU A 172 -3.93 26.63 -21.86
#